data_AF-A0A1V9ZE46-F1
#
_entry.id   AF-A0A1V9ZE46-F1
#
_cell.length_a   1.000
_cell.length_b   1.000
_cell.length_c   1.000
_cell.angle_alpha   90.00
_cell.angle_beta   90.00
_cell.angle_gamma   90.00
#
_symmetry.space_group_name_H-M   'P 1'
#
loop_
_entity.id
_entity.type
_entity.pdbx_description
1 polymer ?
#
loop_
_entity_poly.entity_id
_entity_poly.type
_entity_poly.pdbx_seq_one_letter_code
_entity_poly.pdbx_strand_id
1 'polypeptide(L)'
;MWQVPVIIAMLVLVIGGSVVFIFTRPQAPTDRFEYFLYSNFKALLYFRVFCVLYYLVMLINQFIESGIAMYEFYTLWNFTLQFVYFVWVTTYQYSHRHSSTIPILMAKQYKRLNTLFDVAIVDSILVMVVFWGILYSPTLSFSWLAPFEHGVNTLLLLMEFVLNPFLIQRSSIVYASFLWPGAFAVFAWIAHDWWMHKWVYPFLNISKPSSPAWYAGMIIGHCVFFALCIGLSKVKNHFKPPTVLATTSPSSVAAFDKI
;
A
#
# COMPACT_ATOMS: atom_id res chain seq x y z
N MET A 1 -6.29 24.06 24.76
CA MET A 1 -5.29 24.07 23.66
C MET A 1 -6.05 24.18 22.34
N TRP A 2 -5.84 25.24 21.55
CA TRP A 2 -6.57 25.49 20.30
C TRP A 2 -6.22 24.48 19.18
N GLN A 3 -5.07 23.81 19.32
CA GLN A 3 -4.58 22.82 18.37
C GLN A 3 -5.48 21.59 18.28
N VAL A 4 -6.03 21.15 19.43
CA VAL A 4 -6.87 19.96 19.54
C VAL A 4 -8.13 20.04 18.66
N PRO A 5 -9.00 21.06 18.79
CA PRO A 5 -10.19 21.15 17.95
C PRO A 5 -9.86 21.31 16.46
N VAL A 6 -8.74 21.96 16.12
CA VAL A 6 -8.29 22.09 14.72
C VAL A 6 -7.90 20.73 14.15
N ILE A 7 -7.08 19.95 14.86
CA ILE A 7 -6.64 18.63 14.38
C ILE A 7 -7.82 17.65 14.31
N ILE A 8 -8.74 17.69 15.28
CA ILE A 8 -9.98 16.89 15.22
C ILE A 8 -10.79 17.25 13.98
N ALA A 9 -10.98 18.55 13.69
CA ALA A 9 -11.67 18.98 12.48
C ALA A 9 -10.98 18.46 11.21
N MET A 10 -9.64 18.51 11.14
CA MET A 10 -8.88 17.96 10.01
C MET A 10 -9.11 16.45 9.84
N LEU A 11 -9.01 15.67 10.93
CA LEU A 11 -9.24 14.22 10.88
C LEU A 11 -10.67 13.88 10.47
N VAL A 12 -11.67 14.58 11.02
CA VAL A 12 -13.09 14.39 10.67
C VAL A 12 -13.34 14.73 9.20
N LEU A 13 -12.78 15.83 8.69
CA LEU A 13 -12.92 16.21 7.28
C LEU A 13 -12.28 15.17 6.35
N VAL A 14 -11.08 14.71 6.67
CA VAL A 14 -10.33 13.76 5.84
C VAL A 14 -10.97 12.38 5.86
N ILE A 15 -11.30 11.85 7.04
CA ILE A 15 -11.92 10.52 7.20
C ILE A 15 -13.37 10.56 6.71
N GLY A 16 -14.16 11.56 7.13
CA GLY A 16 -15.55 11.71 6.72
C GLY A 16 -15.69 11.93 5.22
N GLY A 17 -14.89 12.82 4.64
CA GLY A 17 -14.84 13.05 3.19
C GLY A 17 -14.44 11.79 2.41
N SER A 18 -13.50 11.00 2.96
CA SER A 18 -13.11 9.72 2.40
C SER A 18 -14.25 8.70 2.38
N VAL A 19 -14.98 8.59 3.49
CA VAL A 19 -16.15 7.71 3.61
C VAL A 19 -17.22 8.11 2.61
N VAL A 20 -17.58 9.40 2.54
CA VAL A 20 -18.56 9.92 1.57
C VAL A 20 -18.11 9.59 0.14
N PHE A 21 -16.87 9.89 -0.22
CA PHE A 21 -16.34 9.59 -1.56
C PHE A 21 -16.44 8.11 -1.92
N ILE A 22 -16.17 7.20 -0.97
CA ILE A 22 -16.27 5.75 -1.22
C ILE A 22 -17.70 5.32 -1.51
N PHE A 23 -18.69 5.93 -0.84
CA PHE A 23 -20.11 5.60 -1.02
C PHE A 23 -20.76 6.31 -2.21
N THR A 24 -20.28 7.50 -2.60
CA THR A 24 -20.86 8.27 -3.71
C THR A 24 -20.20 7.99 -5.06
N ARG A 25 -19.01 7.39 -5.09
CA ARG A 25 -18.31 7.15 -6.36
C ARG A 25 -18.99 6.07 -7.21
N PRO A 26 -19.22 6.33 -8.51
CA PRO A 26 -19.57 5.29 -9.46
C PRO A 26 -18.47 4.22 -9.51
N GLN A 27 -18.85 2.95 -9.58
CA GLN A 27 -17.88 1.88 -9.81
C GLN A 27 -17.32 2.03 -11.23
N ALA A 28 -16.02 2.20 -11.36
CA ALA A 28 -15.38 2.26 -12.68
C ALA A 28 -15.61 0.93 -13.44
N PRO A 29 -15.77 0.98 -14.79
CA PRO A 29 -15.94 -0.22 -15.62
C PRO A 29 -14.86 -1.27 -15.39
N THR A 30 -15.20 -2.53 -15.66
CA THR A 30 -14.29 -3.66 -15.51
C THR A 30 -13.24 -3.64 -16.62
N ASP A 31 -11.99 -3.32 -16.29
CA ASP A 31 -10.88 -3.43 -17.24
C ASP A 31 -10.55 -4.91 -17.51
N ARG A 32 -9.82 -5.22 -18.59
CA ARG A 32 -9.33 -6.57 -18.88
C ARG A 32 -7.84 -6.71 -18.56
N PHE A 33 -7.42 -7.89 -18.14
CA PHE A 33 -6.01 -8.18 -17.88
C PHE A 33 -5.54 -9.49 -18.50
N GLU A 34 -4.34 -9.44 -19.07
CA GLU A 34 -3.63 -10.57 -19.66
C GLU A 34 -2.21 -10.65 -19.10
N TYR A 35 -1.82 -11.84 -18.61
CA TYR A 35 -0.41 -12.14 -18.35
C TYR A 35 0.27 -12.39 -19.70
N PHE A 36 1.24 -11.54 -20.08
CA PHE A 36 1.88 -11.61 -21.40
C PHE A 36 2.63 -12.93 -21.66
N LEU A 37 3.18 -13.61 -20.64
CA LEU A 37 3.99 -14.84 -20.78
C LEU A 37 3.90 -15.76 -19.55
N TYR A 38 3.85 -17.09 -19.75
CA TYR A 38 3.73 -18.12 -18.69
C TYR A 38 5.01 -18.28 -17.82
N SER A 39 6.20 -18.06 -18.37
CA SER A 39 7.46 -18.07 -17.59
C SER A 39 7.48 -16.96 -16.54
N ASN A 40 6.97 -15.77 -16.90
CA ASN A 40 6.85 -14.63 -15.99
C ASN A 40 5.88 -14.93 -14.85
N PHE A 41 4.84 -15.74 -15.09
CA PHE A 41 3.92 -16.18 -14.04
C PHE A 41 4.65 -16.98 -12.95
N LYS A 42 5.45 -17.99 -13.30
CA LYS A 42 6.17 -18.80 -12.30
C LYS A 42 7.22 -18.00 -11.54
N ALA A 43 8.02 -17.21 -12.25
CA ALA A 43 9.06 -16.37 -11.62
C ALA A 43 8.44 -15.39 -10.61
N LEU A 44 7.35 -14.71 -10.98
CA LEU A 44 6.62 -13.81 -10.09
C LEU A 44 6.03 -14.54 -8.88
N LEU A 45 5.53 -15.78 -9.06
CA LEU A 45 5.01 -16.57 -7.96
C LEU A 45 6.11 -16.92 -6.95
N TYR A 46 7.28 -17.37 -7.40
CA TYR A 46 8.41 -17.65 -6.51
C TYR A 46 8.87 -16.41 -5.75
N PHE A 47 8.96 -15.27 -6.44
CA PHE A 47 9.29 -13.99 -5.82
C PHE A 47 8.27 -13.62 -4.72
N ARG A 48 6.97 -13.79 -4.97
CA ARG A 48 5.93 -13.49 -3.98
C ARG A 48 5.95 -14.44 -2.79
N VAL A 49 6.21 -15.74 -3.01
CA VAL A 49 6.42 -16.71 -1.91
C VAL A 49 7.63 -16.32 -1.07
N PHE A 50 8.74 -15.90 -1.70
CA PHE A 50 9.89 -15.36 -0.98
C PHE A 50 9.51 -14.13 -0.15
N CYS A 51 8.74 -13.19 -0.72
CA CYS A 51 8.27 -12.03 0.03
C CYS A 51 7.41 -12.42 1.23
N VAL A 52 6.47 -13.36 1.08
CA VAL A 52 5.66 -13.87 2.21
C VAL A 52 6.54 -14.38 3.34
N LEU A 53 7.56 -15.19 3.03
CA LEU A 53 8.50 -15.71 4.02
C LEU A 53 9.31 -14.59 4.67
N TYR A 54 9.82 -13.65 3.87
CA TYR A 54 10.55 -12.48 4.35
C TYR A 54 9.75 -11.68 5.37
N TYR A 55 8.53 -11.26 5.02
CA TYR A 55 7.68 -10.47 5.91
C TYR A 55 7.27 -11.25 7.16
N LEU A 56 6.98 -12.55 7.04
CA LEU A 56 6.66 -13.41 8.18
C LEU A 56 7.83 -13.49 9.16
N VAL A 57 9.05 -13.76 8.67
CA VAL A 57 10.24 -13.87 9.52
C VAL A 57 10.53 -12.53 10.20
N MET A 58 10.47 -11.40 9.49
CA MET A 58 10.70 -10.08 10.08
C MET A 58 9.64 -9.74 11.14
N LEU A 59 8.36 -10.01 10.89
CA LEU A 59 7.30 -9.81 11.90
C LEU A 59 7.48 -10.68 13.15
N ILE A 60 7.94 -11.93 12.99
CA ILE A 60 8.25 -12.80 14.13
C ILE A 60 9.40 -12.22 14.95
N ASN A 61 10.48 -11.77 14.29
CA ASN A 61 11.62 -11.17 14.98
C ASN A 61 11.22 -9.89 15.72
N GLN A 62 10.45 -9.00 15.08
CA GLN A 62 9.96 -7.78 15.73
C GLN A 62 9.06 -8.10 16.94
N PHE A 63 8.21 -9.12 16.82
CA PHE A 63 7.36 -9.56 17.93
C PHE A 63 8.18 -10.15 19.09
N ILE A 64 9.26 -10.87 18.80
CA ILE A 64 10.18 -11.37 19.84
C ILE A 64 10.89 -10.20 20.55
N GLU A 65 11.31 -9.16 19.82
CA GLU A 65 12.00 -8.00 20.40
C GLU A 65 11.08 -7.09 21.23
N SER A 66 9.87 -6.82 20.74
CA SER A 66 9.01 -5.75 21.26
C SER A 66 7.62 -6.22 21.71
N GLY A 67 7.27 -7.49 21.51
CA GLY A 67 5.93 -8.00 21.76
C GLY A 67 4.85 -7.23 21.00
N ILE A 68 3.72 -6.96 21.66
CA ILE A 68 2.60 -6.22 21.08
C ILE A 68 2.93 -4.72 20.90
N ALA A 69 3.88 -4.18 21.66
CA ALA A 69 4.27 -2.77 21.59
C ALA A 69 4.85 -2.38 20.22
N MET A 70 5.23 -3.35 19.38
CA MET A 70 5.64 -3.07 18.00
C MET A 70 4.56 -2.33 17.19
N TYR A 71 3.28 -2.52 17.50
CA TYR A 71 2.16 -1.86 16.83
C TYR A 71 1.92 -0.41 17.27
N GLU A 72 2.73 0.12 18.17
CA GLU A 72 2.77 1.56 18.49
C GLU A 72 3.34 2.38 17.32
N PHE A 73 4.11 1.75 16.43
CA PHE A 73 4.78 2.40 15.30
C PHE A 73 4.01 2.24 13.99
N TYR A 74 3.91 3.33 13.23
CA TYR A 74 3.29 3.33 11.89
C TYR A 74 4.01 2.40 10.93
N THR A 75 5.34 2.24 11.08
CA THR A 75 6.14 1.31 10.29
C THR A 75 5.56 -0.10 10.33
N LEU A 76 5.18 -0.60 11.52
CA LEU A 76 4.69 -1.96 11.66
C LEU A 76 3.26 -2.13 11.17
N TRP A 77 2.43 -1.09 11.24
CA TRP A 77 1.15 -1.09 10.54
C TRP A 77 1.36 -1.31 9.04
N ASN A 78 2.28 -0.55 8.43
CA ASN A 78 2.61 -0.69 7.01
C ASN A 78 3.25 -2.05 6.69
N PHE A 79 4.17 -2.52 7.53
CA PHE A 79 4.86 -3.80 7.31
C PHE A 79 3.87 -4.99 7.39
N THR A 80 2.92 -4.97 8.33
CA THR A 80 1.83 -5.94 8.39
C THR A 80 0.89 -5.82 7.20
N LEU A 81 0.56 -4.61 6.73
CA LEU A 81 -0.23 -4.41 5.51
C LEU A 81 0.46 -5.02 4.28
N GLN A 82 1.78 -4.85 4.16
CA GLN A 82 2.61 -5.44 3.11
C GLN A 82 2.60 -6.96 3.18
N PHE A 83 2.72 -7.54 4.38
CA PHE A 83 2.58 -8.99 4.57
C PHE A 83 1.22 -9.50 4.09
N VAL A 84 0.13 -8.86 4.53
CA VAL A 84 -1.24 -9.22 4.12
C VAL A 84 -1.40 -9.13 2.60
N TYR A 85 -0.84 -8.08 1.97
CA TYR A 85 -0.82 -7.96 0.52
C TYR A 85 -0.12 -9.16 -0.14
N PHE A 86 1.10 -9.48 0.28
CA PHE A 86 1.87 -10.57 -0.33
C PHE A 86 1.21 -11.93 -0.14
N VAL A 87 0.59 -12.18 1.02
CA VAL A 87 -0.22 -13.40 1.23
C VAL A 87 -1.40 -13.44 0.27
N TRP A 88 -2.16 -12.34 0.16
CA TRP A 88 -3.35 -12.30 -0.69
C TRP A 88 -3.02 -12.40 -2.17
N VAL A 89 -1.98 -11.70 -2.64
CA VAL A 89 -1.59 -11.75 -4.06
C VAL A 89 -1.01 -13.11 -4.44
N THR A 90 -0.27 -13.76 -3.54
CA THR A 90 0.28 -15.11 -3.76
C THR A 90 -0.84 -16.14 -3.84
N THR A 91 -1.76 -16.13 -2.88
CA THR A 91 -2.92 -17.04 -2.87
C THR A 91 -3.80 -16.82 -4.08
N TYR A 92 -4.09 -15.56 -4.43
CA TYR A 92 -4.85 -15.23 -5.64
C TYR A 92 -4.17 -15.76 -6.90
N GLN A 93 -2.86 -15.52 -7.07
CA GLN A 93 -2.11 -16.00 -8.22
C GLN A 93 -2.12 -17.54 -8.28
N TYR A 94 -1.88 -18.22 -7.16
CA TYR A 94 -1.88 -19.68 -7.09
C TYR A 94 -3.24 -20.28 -7.43
N SER A 95 -4.33 -19.74 -6.87
CA SER A 95 -5.70 -20.19 -7.15
C SER A 95 -6.08 -20.03 -8.63
N HIS A 96 -5.52 -19.03 -9.32
CA HIS A 96 -5.79 -18.77 -10.74
C HIS A 96 -4.70 -19.32 -11.68
N ARG A 97 -3.85 -20.26 -11.22
CA ARG A 97 -2.75 -20.83 -12.03
C ARG A 97 -3.22 -21.52 -13.32
N HIS A 98 -4.44 -22.04 -13.33
CA HIS A 98 -5.04 -22.72 -14.49
C HIS A 98 -5.57 -21.73 -15.54
N SER A 99 -5.75 -20.45 -15.17
CA SER A 99 -6.17 -19.37 -16.07
C SER A 99 -4.99 -18.66 -16.75
N SER A 100 -3.79 -19.24 -16.70
CA SER A 100 -2.55 -18.62 -17.18
C SER A 100 -2.43 -18.54 -18.72
N THR A 101 -3.42 -19.04 -19.44
CA THR A 101 -3.49 -19.07 -20.91
C THR A 101 -4.67 -18.27 -21.49
N ILE A 102 -5.55 -17.70 -20.65
CA ILE A 102 -6.79 -17.02 -21.08
C ILE A 102 -6.86 -15.63 -20.43
N PRO A 103 -7.23 -14.57 -21.17
CA PRO A 103 -7.53 -13.25 -20.59
C PRO A 103 -8.54 -13.36 -19.45
N ILE A 104 -8.17 -12.86 -18.26
CA ILE A 104 -9.08 -12.82 -17.12
C ILE A 104 -9.70 -11.43 -17.09
N LEU A 105 -11.02 -11.34 -17.19
CA LEU A 105 -11.74 -10.10 -16.93
C LEU A 105 -11.40 -9.64 -15.50
N MET A 106 -11.04 -8.37 -15.27
CA MET A 106 -10.58 -7.92 -13.95
C MET A 106 -11.66 -8.15 -12.89
N ALA A 107 -11.55 -9.25 -12.14
CA ALA A 107 -12.48 -9.53 -11.07
C ALA A 107 -12.42 -8.39 -10.04
N LYS A 108 -13.55 -8.08 -9.40
CA LYS A 108 -13.65 -7.09 -8.30
C LYS A 108 -12.56 -7.30 -7.24
N GLN A 109 -12.18 -8.56 -7.00
CA GLN A 109 -11.09 -8.95 -6.11
C GLN A 109 -9.71 -8.42 -6.56
N TYR A 110 -9.41 -8.45 -7.85
CA TYR A 110 -8.13 -7.95 -8.38
C TYR A 110 -8.01 -6.43 -8.24
N LYS A 111 -9.11 -5.68 -8.42
CA LYS A 111 -9.14 -4.23 -8.15
C LYS A 111 -8.86 -3.93 -6.68
N ARG A 112 -9.46 -4.68 -5.75
CA ARG A 112 -9.20 -4.55 -4.30
C ARG A 112 -7.75 -4.84 -3.95
N LEU A 113 -7.20 -5.87 -4.57
CA LEU A 113 -5.79 -6.26 -4.39
C LEU A 113 -4.84 -5.19 -4.93
N ASN A 114 -5.15 -4.58 -6.07
CA ASN A 114 -4.41 -3.43 -6.59
C ASN A 114 -4.56 -2.22 -5.65
N THR A 115 -5.73 -1.98 -5.06
CA THR A 115 -5.89 -0.90 -4.07
C THR A 115 -5.04 -1.15 -2.83
N LEU A 116 -4.99 -2.38 -2.33
CA LEU A 116 -4.13 -2.74 -1.21
C LEU A 116 -2.64 -2.56 -1.57
N PHE A 117 -2.25 -2.93 -2.79
CA PHE A 117 -0.92 -2.65 -3.32
C PHE A 117 -0.62 -1.15 -3.36
N ASP A 118 -1.55 -0.34 -3.87
CA ASP A 118 -1.41 1.12 -3.97
C ASP A 118 -1.14 1.76 -2.60
N VAL A 119 -1.87 1.33 -1.55
CA VAL A 119 -1.62 1.77 -0.16
C VAL A 119 -0.23 1.32 0.29
N ALA A 120 0.07 0.03 0.16
CA ALA A 120 1.33 -0.55 0.62
C ALA A 120 2.56 0.12 0.00
N ILE A 121 2.60 0.34 -1.31
CA ILE A 121 3.76 0.93 -2.00
C ILE A 121 3.91 2.43 -1.71
N VAL A 122 2.80 3.19 -1.68
CA VAL A 122 2.83 4.63 -1.42
C VAL A 122 3.34 4.90 -0.02
N ASP A 123 2.78 4.20 0.98
CA ASP A 123 3.19 4.37 2.37
C ASP A 123 4.61 3.84 2.63
N SER A 124 5.03 2.75 1.96
CA SER A 124 6.40 2.25 2.11
C SER A 124 7.44 3.25 1.62
N ILE A 125 7.22 3.89 0.46
CA ILE A 125 8.15 4.89 -0.06
C ILE A 125 8.17 6.12 0.84
N LEU A 126 7.01 6.58 1.32
CA LEU A 126 6.92 7.70 2.27
C LEU A 126 7.67 7.39 3.56
N VAL A 127 7.42 6.22 4.17
CA VAL A 127 8.07 5.79 5.42
C VAL A 127 9.58 5.65 5.22
N MET A 128 10.04 5.09 4.10
CA MET A 128 11.47 5.03 3.76
C MET A 128 12.09 6.42 3.74
N VAL A 129 11.49 7.38 3.02
CA VAL A 129 12.05 8.74 2.92
C VAL A 129 12.00 9.48 4.27
N VAL A 130 10.89 9.40 5.01
CA VAL A 130 10.76 10.05 6.31
C VAL A 130 11.71 9.44 7.32
N PHE A 131 11.85 8.11 7.34
CA PHE A 131 12.77 7.44 8.24
C PHE A 131 14.21 7.87 7.97
N TRP A 132 14.72 7.68 6.74
CA TRP A 132 16.12 7.97 6.44
C TRP A 132 16.44 9.47 6.36
N GLY A 133 15.46 10.31 5.98
CA GLY A 133 15.66 11.73 5.79
C GLY A 133 15.36 12.60 7.01
N ILE A 134 14.50 12.17 7.93
CA ILE A 134 14.01 12.99 9.05
C ILE A 134 14.25 12.33 10.41
N LEU A 135 13.96 11.03 10.54
CA LEU A 135 13.98 10.35 11.85
C LEU A 135 15.31 9.66 12.17
N TYR A 136 16.05 9.24 11.16
CA TYR A 136 17.32 8.55 11.33
C TYR A 136 18.33 9.51 11.95
N SER A 137 19.03 9.02 12.98
CA SER A 137 20.16 9.71 13.59
C SER A 137 21.28 8.71 13.83
N PRO A 138 22.53 9.01 13.43
CA PRO A 138 23.68 8.14 13.65
C PRO A 138 23.98 7.84 15.13
N THR A 139 23.41 8.62 16.05
CA THR A 139 23.59 8.46 17.50
C THR A 139 22.51 7.58 18.15
N LEU A 140 21.46 7.20 17.43
CA LEU A 140 20.43 6.29 17.93
C LEU A 140 20.93 4.84 17.87
N SER A 141 20.71 4.08 18.95
CA SER A 141 20.93 2.63 18.96
C SER A 141 20.01 1.97 17.93
N PHE A 142 20.60 1.42 16.88
CA PHE A 142 19.88 0.93 15.71
C PHE A 142 19.49 -0.54 15.90
N SER A 143 18.20 -0.86 15.78
CA SER A 143 17.79 -2.27 15.63
C SER A 143 18.26 -2.78 14.28
N TRP A 144 18.78 -4.00 14.26
CA TRP A 144 19.20 -4.66 13.02
C TRP A 144 18.02 -4.88 12.04
N LEU A 145 16.77 -4.78 12.51
CA LEU A 145 15.55 -4.88 11.71
C LEU A 145 15.27 -3.62 10.88
N ALA A 146 15.77 -2.46 11.29
CA ALA A 146 15.43 -1.20 10.65
C ALA A 146 15.79 -1.09 9.15
N PRO A 147 16.94 -1.60 8.62
CA PRO A 147 17.19 -1.59 7.18
C PRO A 147 16.19 -2.44 6.40
N PHE A 148 15.64 -3.47 7.04
CA PHE A 148 14.67 -4.36 6.44
C PHE A 148 13.30 -3.68 6.37
N GLU A 149 12.85 -3.09 7.48
CA GLU A 149 11.54 -2.41 7.59
C GLU A 149 11.47 -1.04 6.89
N HIS A 150 12.60 -0.39 6.68
CA HIS A 150 12.69 0.95 6.09
C HIS A 150 13.46 0.99 4.76
N GLY A 151 13.79 -0.15 4.18
CA GLY A 151 14.60 -0.21 2.95
C GLY A 151 14.25 -1.43 2.11
N VAL A 152 14.63 -2.62 2.56
CA VAL A 152 14.44 -3.86 1.80
C VAL A 152 12.98 -4.09 1.44
N ASN A 153 12.04 -3.86 2.37
CA ASN A 153 10.61 -3.97 2.10
C ASN A 153 10.14 -3.08 0.93
N THR A 154 10.65 -1.85 0.85
CA THR A 154 10.33 -0.89 -0.21
C THR A 154 10.92 -1.36 -1.54
N LEU A 155 12.14 -1.90 -1.54
CA LEU A 155 12.74 -2.51 -2.73
C LEU A 155 11.94 -3.72 -3.22
N LEU A 156 11.43 -4.56 -2.32
CA LEU A 156 10.56 -5.68 -2.68
C LEU A 156 9.24 -5.20 -3.29
N LEU A 157 8.62 -4.13 -2.78
CA LEU A 157 7.41 -3.55 -3.38
C LEU A 157 7.68 -2.89 -4.73
N LEU A 158 8.83 -2.24 -4.91
CA LEU A 158 9.24 -1.69 -6.21
C LEU A 158 9.50 -2.81 -7.23
N MET A 159 10.11 -3.92 -6.81
CA MET A 159 10.29 -5.09 -7.65
C MET A 159 8.93 -5.72 -8.02
N GLU A 160 8.03 -5.88 -7.05
CA GLU A 160 6.64 -6.29 -7.29
C GLU A 160 5.95 -5.34 -8.27
N PHE A 161 6.12 -4.02 -8.11
CA PHE A 161 5.58 -3.02 -9.03
C PHE A 161 6.10 -3.22 -10.45
N VAL A 162 7.39 -3.50 -10.64
CA VAL A 162 7.96 -3.69 -11.99
C VAL A 162 7.47 -4.99 -12.61
N LEU A 163 7.45 -6.08 -11.83
CA LEU A 163 7.15 -7.42 -12.33
C LEU A 163 5.66 -7.68 -12.53
N ASN A 164 4.79 -6.99 -11.79
CA ASN A 164 3.35 -7.13 -11.89
C ASN A 164 2.78 -6.12 -12.91
N PRO A 165 1.52 -6.26 -13.35
CA PRO A 165 0.90 -5.32 -14.30
C PRO A 165 0.26 -4.10 -13.66
N PHE A 166 0.15 -4.07 -12.32
CA PHE A 166 -0.60 -3.05 -11.59
C PHE A 166 -0.13 -1.65 -11.94
N LEU A 167 -1.09 -0.75 -12.06
CA LEU A 167 -0.86 0.68 -12.15
C LEU A 167 -1.61 1.31 -10.99
N ILE A 168 -1.05 2.39 -10.45
CA ILE A 168 -1.63 3.09 -9.31
C ILE A 168 -3.00 3.64 -9.70
N GLN A 169 -4.02 3.21 -8.97
CA GLN A 169 -5.39 3.66 -9.23
C GLN A 169 -5.60 5.01 -8.57
N ARG A 170 -6.03 6.02 -9.32
CA ARG A 170 -6.31 7.37 -8.79
C ARG A 170 -7.31 7.34 -7.62
N SER A 171 -8.27 6.42 -7.66
CA SER A 171 -9.24 6.21 -6.59
C SER A 171 -8.64 5.68 -5.28
N SER A 172 -7.39 5.23 -5.29
CA SER A 172 -6.69 4.74 -4.11
C SER A 172 -6.13 5.85 -3.22
N ILE A 173 -6.12 7.12 -3.68
CA ILE A 173 -5.68 8.27 -2.87
C ILE A 173 -6.44 8.35 -1.54
N VAL A 174 -7.71 7.96 -1.56
CA VAL A 174 -8.60 7.98 -0.41
C VAL A 174 -8.16 6.99 0.66
N TYR A 175 -7.60 5.85 0.25
CA TYR A 175 -7.10 4.85 1.18
C TYR A 175 -5.68 5.19 1.61
N ALA A 176 -4.78 5.45 0.66
CA ALA A 176 -3.35 5.63 0.89
C ALA A 176 -3.01 6.97 1.58
N SER A 177 -3.72 8.04 1.23
CA SER A 177 -3.39 9.38 1.72
C SER A 177 -4.26 9.90 2.85
N PHE A 178 -5.43 9.29 3.07
CA PHE A 178 -6.43 9.79 4.00
C PHE A 178 -6.85 8.76 5.05
N LEU A 179 -7.47 7.65 4.65
CA LEU A 179 -8.01 6.68 5.61
C LEU A 179 -6.93 5.94 6.40
N TRP A 180 -5.88 5.46 5.74
CA TRP A 180 -4.84 4.68 6.41
C TRP A 180 -4.02 5.52 7.42
N PRO A 181 -3.42 6.67 7.03
CA PRO A 181 -2.75 7.53 8.00
C PRO A 181 -3.73 8.15 9.02
N GLY A 182 -4.97 8.43 8.62
CA GLY A 182 -6.01 8.92 9.54
C GLY A 182 -6.39 7.89 10.61
N ALA A 183 -6.51 6.62 10.23
CA ALA A 183 -6.74 5.53 11.17
C ALA A 183 -5.58 5.38 12.17
N PHE A 184 -4.33 5.46 11.67
CA PHE A 184 -3.17 5.46 12.54
C PHE A 184 -3.13 6.67 13.47
N ALA A 185 -3.48 7.86 12.99
CA ALA A 185 -3.53 9.07 13.82
C ALA A 185 -4.56 8.91 14.96
N VAL A 186 -5.76 8.41 14.68
CA VAL A 186 -6.77 8.11 15.71
C VAL A 186 -6.24 7.08 16.70
N PHE A 187 -5.63 5.99 16.23
CA PHE A 187 -5.00 4.99 17.08
C PHE A 187 -3.93 5.62 17.98
N ALA A 188 -3.04 6.46 17.44
CA ALA A 188 -1.95 7.09 18.19
C ALA A 188 -2.48 8.02 19.30
N TRP A 189 -3.60 8.70 19.08
CA TRP A 189 -4.27 9.49 20.12
C TRP A 189 -4.82 8.61 21.24
N ILE A 190 -5.54 7.54 20.88
CA ILE A 190 -6.08 6.59 21.86
C ILE A 190 -4.93 5.97 22.68
N ALA A 191 -3.87 5.54 21.99
CA ALA A 191 -2.68 4.93 22.60
C ALA A 191 -1.99 5.89 23.58
N HIS A 192 -1.80 7.14 23.17
CA HIS A 192 -1.25 8.20 24.02
C HIS A 192 -2.03 8.35 25.33
N ASP A 193 -3.35 8.40 25.25
CA ASP A 193 -4.19 8.68 26.43
C ASP A 193 -4.37 7.46 27.34
N TRP A 194 -4.36 6.25 26.79
CA TRP A 194 -4.72 5.03 27.54
C TRP A 194 -3.53 4.27 28.13
N TRP A 195 -2.43 4.09 27.40
CA TRP A 195 -1.33 3.24 27.87
C TRP A 195 0.08 3.76 27.61
N MET A 196 0.27 4.60 26.59
CA MET A 196 1.62 5.06 26.24
C MET A 196 2.05 6.29 27.05
N HIS A 197 1.11 7.19 27.36
CA HIS A 197 1.33 8.46 28.06
C HIS A 197 2.46 9.32 27.48
N LYS A 198 2.83 9.07 26.21
CA LYS A 198 3.87 9.77 25.45
C LYS A 198 3.55 9.66 23.96
N TRP A 199 3.96 10.66 23.19
CA TRP A 199 3.88 10.60 21.74
C TRP A 199 5.07 9.83 21.17
N VAL A 200 4.79 8.77 20.40
CA VAL A 200 5.82 7.99 19.68
C VAL A 200 6.60 8.87 18.70
N TYR A 201 5.87 9.76 18.02
CA TYR A 201 6.43 10.64 17.01
C TYR A 201 6.36 12.10 17.46
N PRO A 202 7.46 12.87 17.37
CA PRO A 202 7.47 14.28 17.74
C PRO A 202 6.45 15.13 16.98
N PHE A 203 6.12 14.74 15.75
CA PHE A 203 5.16 15.42 14.87
C PHE A 203 3.69 15.11 15.19
N LEU A 204 3.39 14.09 16.02
CA LEU A 204 2.04 13.85 16.52
C LEU A 204 1.75 14.63 17.82
N ASN A 205 2.79 15.18 18.46
CA ASN A 205 2.67 15.83 19.76
C ASN A 205 1.82 17.11 19.70
N ILE A 206 0.61 17.03 20.24
CA ILE A 206 -0.40 18.08 20.20
C ILE A 206 -0.10 19.27 21.13
N SER A 207 0.79 19.10 22.12
CA SER A 207 1.16 20.15 23.07
C SER A 207 1.96 21.28 22.42
N LYS A 208 2.54 21.05 21.24
CA LYS A 208 3.28 22.06 20.48
C LYS A 208 2.32 22.99 19.74
N PRO A 209 2.54 24.32 19.71
CA PRO A 209 1.73 25.25 18.90
C PRO A 209 1.77 24.94 17.39
N SER A 210 2.85 24.33 16.91
CA SER A 210 3.02 23.93 15.51
C SER A 210 2.36 22.60 15.15
N SER A 211 1.67 21.93 16.09
CA SER A 211 1.09 20.61 15.84
C SER A 211 0.11 20.59 14.66
N PRO A 212 -0.79 21.57 14.43
CA PRO A 212 -1.66 21.54 13.24
C PRO A 212 -0.90 21.56 11.92
N ALA A 213 0.24 22.27 11.87
CA ALA A 213 1.10 22.30 10.68
C ALA A 213 1.75 20.93 10.43
N TRP A 214 2.12 20.19 11.47
CA TRP A 214 2.61 18.81 11.32
C TRP A 214 1.55 17.87 10.75
N TYR A 215 0.31 17.93 11.25
CA TYR A 215 -0.79 17.11 10.71
C TYR A 215 -1.09 17.48 9.24
N ALA A 216 -1.05 18.77 8.89
CA ALA A 216 -1.19 19.22 7.51
C ALA A 216 -0.03 18.69 6.65
N GLY A 217 1.20 18.78 7.16
CA GLY A 217 2.41 18.26 6.52
C GLY A 217 2.34 16.76 6.24
N MET A 218 1.81 15.96 7.17
CA MET A 218 1.57 14.54 6.96
C MET A 218 0.59 14.30 5.81
N ILE A 219 -0.59 14.94 5.83
CA ILE A 219 -1.58 14.82 4.75
C ILE A 219 -0.98 15.18 3.39
N ILE A 220 -0.26 16.30 3.32
CA ILE A 220 0.43 16.76 2.11
C ILE A 220 1.48 15.74 1.67
N GLY A 221 2.30 15.24 2.61
CA GLY A 221 3.32 14.22 2.35
C GLY A 221 2.72 12.99 1.69
N HIS A 222 1.67 12.40 2.26
CA HIS A 222 1.03 11.24 1.65
C HIS A 222 0.46 11.55 0.26
N CYS A 223 -0.11 12.74 0.04
CA CYS A 223 -0.60 13.15 -1.29
C CYS A 223 0.54 13.30 -2.31
N VAL A 224 1.68 13.86 -1.90
CA VAL A 224 2.88 14.00 -2.75
C VAL A 224 3.41 12.63 -3.15
N PHE A 225 3.61 11.71 -2.20
CA PHE A 225 4.11 10.37 -2.50
C PHE A 225 3.11 9.54 -3.32
N PHE A 226 1.80 9.73 -3.11
CA PHE A 226 0.79 9.16 -3.99
C PHE A 226 0.92 9.68 -5.43
N ALA A 227 1.09 10.99 -5.61
CA ALA A 227 1.30 11.60 -6.93
C ALA A 227 2.60 11.12 -7.60
N LEU A 228 3.68 10.90 -6.84
CA LEU A 228 4.92 10.31 -7.33
C LEU A 228 4.67 8.88 -7.86
N CYS A 229 3.91 8.05 -7.15
CA CYS A 229 3.59 6.70 -7.60
C CYS A 229 2.68 6.68 -8.84
N ILE A 230 1.79 7.66 -9.00
CA ILE A 230 1.08 7.91 -10.27
C ILE A 230 2.08 8.24 -11.39
N GLY A 231 3.09 9.06 -11.12
CA GLY A 231 4.20 9.33 -12.05
C GLY A 231 4.93 8.05 -12.47
N LEU A 232 5.32 7.21 -11.51
CA LEU A 232 5.95 5.91 -11.78
C LEU A 232 5.06 5.00 -12.64
N SER A 233 3.74 5.03 -12.42
CA SER A 233 2.78 4.28 -13.26
C SER A 233 2.73 4.78 -14.69
N LYS A 234 2.80 6.09 -14.92
CA LYS A 234 2.86 6.66 -16.28
C LYS A 234 4.14 6.22 -16.99
N VAL A 235 5.27 6.27 -16.30
CA VAL A 235 6.57 5.81 -16.83
C VAL A 235 6.51 4.33 -17.18
N LYS A 236 6.06 3.48 -16.24
CA LYS A 236 5.87 2.05 -16.48
C LYS A 236 4.96 1.78 -17.69
N ASN A 237 3.84 2.50 -17.79
CA ASN A 237 2.90 2.33 -18.88
C ASN A 237 3.47 2.76 -20.24
N HIS A 238 4.37 3.74 -20.26
CA HIS A 238 5.07 4.17 -21.48
C HIS A 238 5.99 3.08 -22.04
N PHE A 239 6.59 2.26 -21.17
CA PHE A 239 7.47 1.15 -21.56
C PHE A 239 6.75 -0.19 -21.77
N LYS A 240 5.43 -0.27 -21.58
CA LYS A 240 4.68 -1.50 -21.87
C LYS A 240 4.62 -1.70 -23.38
N PRO A 241 4.93 -2.91 -23.91
CA PRO A 241 4.74 -3.19 -25.33
C PRO A 241 3.26 -3.00 -25.69
N PRO A 242 2.94 -2.54 -26.91
CA PRO A 242 1.57 -2.41 -27.37
C PRO A 242 0.83 -3.72 -27.15
N THR A 243 -0.36 -3.66 -26.54
CA THR A 243 -1.26 -4.81 -26.51
C THR A 243 -1.55 -5.16 -27.96
N VAL A 244 -0.99 -6.27 -28.45
CA VAL A 244 -1.42 -6.87 -29.70
C VAL A 244 -2.87 -7.26 -29.45
N LEU A 245 -3.81 -6.44 -29.93
CA LEU A 245 -5.20 -6.83 -29.99
C LEU A 245 -5.20 -8.12 -30.80
N ALA A 246 -5.34 -9.27 -30.13
CA ALA A 246 -5.70 -10.48 -30.79
C ALA A 246 -7.05 -10.17 -31.45
N THR A 247 -7.01 -9.88 -32.75
CA THR A 247 -8.18 -9.80 -33.60
C THR A 247 -8.85 -11.17 -33.48
N THR A 248 -9.81 -11.26 -32.58
CA THR A 248 -10.75 -12.36 -32.59
C THR A 248 -11.51 -12.19 -33.90
N SER A 249 -11.15 -13.04 -34.87
CA SER A 249 -12.00 -13.27 -36.03
C SER A 249 -13.42 -13.55 -35.51
N PRO A 250 -14.47 -12.92 -36.06
CA PRO A 250 -15.87 -13.14 -35.66
C PRO A 250 -16.32 -14.61 -35.71
N SER A 251 -15.53 -15.50 -36.31
CA SER A 251 -15.86 -16.91 -36.49
C SER A 251 -15.67 -17.79 -35.25
N SER A 252 -15.00 -17.34 -34.17
CA SER A 252 -14.78 -18.18 -32.97
C SER A 252 -15.84 -18.03 -31.87
N VAL A 253 -16.72 -17.02 -31.94
CA VAL A 253 -17.79 -16.81 -30.96
C VAL A 253 -18.95 -17.79 -31.18
N ALA A 254 -19.18 -18.23 -32.42
CA ALA A 254 -20.29 -19.14 -32.75
C ALA A 254 -20.11 -20.59 -32.26
N ALA A 255 -18.91 -20.98 -31.79
CA ALA A 255 -18.62 -22.34 -31.34
C ALA A 255 -18.85 -22.56 -29.83
N PHE A 256 -18.97 -21.49 -29.03
CA PHE A 256 -19.13 -21.59 -27.57
C PHE A 256 -20.60 -21.54 -27.08
N ASP A 257 -21.55 -21.21 -27.95
CA ASP A 257 -22.99 -21.18 -27.62
C ASP A 257 -23.70 -22.54 -27.81
N LYS A 258 -22.96 -23.64 -28.00
CA LYS A 258 -23.53 -24.98 -28.27
C LYS A 258 -22.96 -26.15 -27.45
N ILE A 259 -22.32 -25.90 -26.31
CA ILE A 259 -21.94 -26.96 -25.36
C ILE A 259 -22.34 -26.58 -23.95
#